data_AF-A0A2V3VXN9-F1
#
_entry.id   AF-A0A2V3VXN9-F1
#
_cell.length_a   1.000
_cell.length_b   1.000
_cell.length_c   1.000
_cell.angle_alpha   90.00
_cell.angle_beta   90.00
_cell.angle_gamma   90.00
#
_symmetry.space_group_name_H-M   'P 1'
#
loop_
_entity.id
_entity.type
_entity.pdbx_description
1 polymer ?
#
loop_
_entity_poly.entity_id
_entity_poly.type
_entity_poly.pdbx_seq_one_letter_code
_entity_poly.pdbx_strand_id
1 'polypeptide(L)'
;MSIRMILPEVNKQTSSVEQMCYSYISSMELIKESINAFIIETGLKGKTYDSAKAYFAKTYIPLADGIILLSEAMIESHRQFL
;
A
#
# COMPACT_ATOMS: atom_id res chain seq x y z
N MET A 1 -17.27 -33.81 -1.52
CA MET A 1 -17.77 -33.09 -0.33
C MET A 1 -16.61 -32.30 0.23
N SER A 2 -16.63 -30.97 0.07
CA SER A 2 -15.55 -30.10 0.53
C SER A 2 -15.82 -29.71 1.98
N ILE A 3 -14.92 -30.07 2.88
CA ILE A 3 -14.96 -29.66 4.27
C ILE A 3 -14.58 -28.18 4.31
N ARG A 4 -15.54 -27.30 4.62
CA ARG A 4 -15.22 -25.91 4.96
C ARG A 4 -14.61 -25.91 6.35
N MET A 5 -13.29 -25.77 6.40
CA MET A 5 -12.52 -25.71 7.64
C MET A 5 -12.58 -24.29 8.20
N ILE A 6 -13.73 -23.91 8.78
CA ILE A 6 -13.89 -22.62 9.45
C ILE A 6 -13.31 -22.75 10.86
N LEU A 7 -12.01 -22.46 11.01
CA LEU A 7 -11.42 -22.30 12.35
C LEU A 7 -11.64 -20.87 12.86
N PRO A 8 -12.13 -20.69 14.10
CA PRO A 8 -12.27 -19.38 14.73
C PRO A 8 -10.97 -18.57 14.77
N GLU A 9 -9.82 -19.23 14.93
CA GLU A 9 -8.50 -18.63 14.94
C GLU A 9 -8.12 -18.08 13.56
N VAL A 10 -8.45 -18.84 12.50
CA VAL A 10 -8.30 -18.36 11.12
C VAL A 10 -9.16 -17.12 10.94
N ASN A 11 -10.43 -17.13 11.35
CA ASN A 11 -11.36 -15.99 11.22
C ASN A 11 -10.98 -14.74 12.03
N LYS A 12 -10.28 -14.89 13.16
CA LYS A 12 -9.71 -13.75 13.91
C LYS A 12 -8.45 -13.18 13.26
N GLN A 13 -7.58 -14.05 12.76
CA GLN A 13 -6.35 -13.64 12.07
C GLN A 13 -6.68 -12.99 10.72
N THR A 14 -7.68 -13.54 10.02
CA THR A 14 -8.41 -13.02 8.85
C THR A 14 -8.75 -11.54 8.99
N SER A 15 -9.59 -11.17 9.97
CA SER A 15 -10.04 -9.80 10.13
C SER A 15 -8.90 -8.85 10.51
N SER A 16 -7.89 -9.34 11.23
CA SER A 16 -6.71 -8.53 11.57
C SER A 16 -5.80 -8.28 10.36
N VAL A 17 -5.64 -9.26 9.47
CA VAL A 17 -4.83 -9.13 8.25
C VAL A 17 -5.52 -8.21 7.26
N GLU A 18 -6.82 -8.36 7.04
CA GLU A 18 -7.58 -7.45 6.16
C GLU A 18 -7.54 -6.00 6.67
N GLN A 19 -7.76 -5.78 7.97
CA GLN A 19 -7.65 -4.43 8.57
C GLN A 19 -6.25 -3.83 8.37
N MET A 20 -5.21 -4.65 8.53
CA MET A 20 -3.83 -4.23 8.31
C MET A 20 -3.59 -3.86 6.84
N CYS A 21 -4.04 -4.68 5.90
CA CYS A 21 -3.93 -4.41 4.45
C CYS A 21 -4.67 -3.12 4.06
N TYR A 22 -5.90 -2.89 4.55
CA TYR A 22 -6.61 -1.63 4.29
C TYR A 22 -5.86 -0.41 4.88
N SER A 23 -5.30 -0.54 6.09
CA SER A 23 -4.49 0.52 6.69
C SER A 23 -3.23 0.81 5.86
N TYR A 24 -2.58 -0.22 5.32
CA TYR A 24 -1.42 -0.05 4.45
C TYR A 24 -1.79 0.63 3.13
N ILE A 25 -2.90 0.22 2.50
CA ILE A 25 -3.39 0.85 1.26
C ILE A 25 -3.60 2.35 1.50
N SER A 26 -4.40 2.71 2.51
CA SER A 26 -4.69 4.12 2.83
C SER A 26 -3.42 4.91 3.15
N SER A 27 -2.48 4.32 3.90
CA SER A 27 -1.20 4.97 4.22
C SER A 27 -0.34 5.20 2.98
N MET A 28 -0.29 4.23 2.06
CA MET A 28 0.46 4.37 0.81
C MET A 28 -0.18 5.40 -0.12
N GLU A 29 -1.51 5.51 -0.17
CA GLU A 29 -2.20 6.57 -0.92
C GLU A 29 -1.86 7.96 -0.38
N LEU A 30 -1.88 8.16 0.94
CA LEU A 30 -1.47 9.43 1.58
C LEU A 30 -0.02 9.79 1.30
N ILE A 31 0.87 8.80 1.31
CA ILE A 31 2.28 8.98 0.96
C ILE A 31 2.43 9.43 -0.49
N LYS A 32 1.71 8.79 -1.42
CA LYS A 32 1.73 9.17 -2.84
C LYS A 32 1.23 10.60 -3.05
N GLU A 33 0.15 10.99 -2.37
CA GLU A 33 -0.38 12.36 -2.41
C GLU A 33 0.65 13.36 -1.90
N SER A 34 1.27 13.07 -0.76
CA SER A 34 2.31 13.93 -0.15
C SER A 34 3.54 14.08 -1.07
N ILE A 35 3.96 13.00 -1.73
CA ILE A 35 5.05 13.02 -2.72
C ILE A 35 4.66 13.84 -3.94
N ASN A 36 3.44 13.68 -4.45
CA ASN A 36 2.96 14.47 -5.58
C ASN A 36 2.93 15.97 -5.26
N ALA A 37 2.44 16.35 -4.07
CA ALA A 37 2.48 17.72 -3.58
C ALA A 37 3.93 18.26 -3.51
N PHE A 38 4.87 17.46 -3.01
CA PHE A 38 6.29 17.83 -2.98
C PHE A 38 6.90 18.01 -4.38
N ILE A 39 6.53 17.17 -5.35
CA ILE A 39 7.06 17.25 -6.72
C ILE A 39 6.60 18.53 -7.43
N ILE A 40 5.31 18.87 -7.29
CA ILE A 40 4.72 20.05 -7.96
C ILE A 40 5.11 21.38 -7.31
N GLU A 41 5.61 21.37 -6.06
CA GLU A 41 6.05 22.57 -5.35
C GLU A 41 7.16 23.29 -6.13
N THR A 42 6.96 24.56 -6.52
CA THR A 42 7.89 25.28 -7.39
C THR A 42 8.83 26.24 -6.66
N GLY A 43 8.59 26.50 -5.37
CA GLY A 43 9.41 27.36 -4.53
C GLY A 43 10.77 26.74 -4.17
N LEU A 44 10.81 25.41 -4.05
CA LEU A 44 12.04 24.66 -3.75
C LEU A 44 12.81 24.37 -5.04
N LYS A 45 13.96 25.05 -5.22
CA LYS A 45 14.76 25.02 -6.46
C LYS A 45 16.20 24.59 -6.18
N GLY A 46 16.83 23.97 -7.18
CA GLY A 46 18.24 23.58 -7.17
C GLY A 46 18.43 22.07 -7.28
N LYS A 47 19.66 21.65 -7.65
CA LYS A 47 19.99 20.26 -7.98
C LYS A 47 19.60 19.24 -6.91
N THR A 48 19.69 19.61 -5.62
CA THR A 48 19.28 18.74 -4.51
C THR A 48 17.78 18.47 -4.53
N TYR A 49 16.95 19.50 -4.75
CA TYR A 49 15.51 19.33 -4.84
C TYR A 49 15.10 18.60 -6.13
N ASP A 50 15.73 18.91 -7.26
CA ASP A 50 15.45 18.24 -8.54
C ASP A 50 15.76 16.74 -8.46
N SER A 51 16.89 16.37 -7.86
CA SER A 51 17.26 14.97 -7.65
C SER A 51 16.35 14.26 -6.64
N ALA A 52 15.96 14.92 -5.55
CA ALA A 52 15.00 14.38 -4.59
C ALA A 52 13.64 14.10 -5.24
N LYS A 53 13.08 15.08 -5.98
CA LYS A 53 11.82 14.92 -6.72
C LYS A 53 11.89 13.77 -7.72
N ALA A 54 12.98 13.69 -8.49
CA ALA A 54 13.20 12.60 -9.44
C ALA A 54 13.29 11.24 -8.73
N TYR A 55 13.96 11.16 -7.57
CA TYR A 55 14.06 9.93 -6.79
C TYR A 55 12.70 9.47 -6.26
N PHE A 56 11.93 10.37 -5.64
CA PHE A 56 10.60 10.03 -5.12
C PHE A 56 9.63 9.63 -6.24
N ALA A 57 9.64 10.34 -7.36
CA ALA A 57 8.83 10.02 -8.52
C ALA A 57 9.17 8.66 -9.13
N LYS A 58 10.47 8.35 -9.28
CA LYS A 58 10.92 7.13 -9.98
C LYS A 58 10.99 5.89 -9.10
N THR A 59 11.10 6.06 -7.78
CA THR A 59 11.37 4.94 -6.86
C THR A 59 10.22 4.75 -5.88
N TYR A 60 9.82 5.82 -5.20
CA TYR A 60 8.92 5.71 -4.06
C TYR A 60 7.46 5.61 -4.46
N ILE A 61 7.04 6.30 -5.54
CA ILE A 61 5.71 6.13 -6.13
C ILE A 61 5.50 4.68 -6.59
N PRO A 62 6.38 4.07 -7.43
CA PRO A 62 6.24 2.66 -7.80
C PRO A 62 6.30 1.69 -6.63
N LEU A 63 7.10 1.98 -5.60
CA LEU A 63 7.15 1.15 -4.39
C LEU A 63 5.81 1.17 -3.64
N ALA A 64 5.21 2.36 -3.47
CA ALA A 64 3.90 2.50 -2.84
C ALA A 64 2.82 1.75 -3.62
N ASP A 65 2.85 1.82 -4.96
CA ASP A 65 1.96 1.02 -5.83
C ASP A 65 2.17 -0.48 -5.65
N GLY A 66 3.43 -0.93 -5.54
CA GLY A 66 3.74 -2.34 -5.27
C GLY A 66 3.21 -2.84 -3.92
N ILE A 67 3.27 -2.00 -2.87
CA ILE A 67 2.74 -2.33 -1.54
C ILE A 67 1.20 -2.36 -1.55
N ILE A 68 0.56 -1.45 -2.28
CA ILE A 68 -0.89 -1.47 -2.50
C ILE A 68 -1.30 -2.76 -3.20
N LEU A 69 -0.64 -3.11 -4.30
CA LEU A 69 -0.92 -4.33 -5.06
C LEU A 69 -0.76 -5.59 -4.20
N LEU A 70 0.30 -5.65 -3.38
CA LEU A 70 0.50 -6.75 -2.44
C LEU A 70 -0.63 -6.84 -1.41
N SER A 71 -1.05 -5.69 -0.87
CA SER A 71 -2.13 -5.63 0.13
C SER A 71 -3.47 -6.06 -0.47
N GLU A 72 -3.78 -5.64 -1.69
CA GLU A 72 -4.96 -6.09 -2.44
C GLU A 72 -4.92 -7.59 -2.71
N ALA A 73 -3.78 -8.13 -3.16
CA ALA A 73 -3.59 -9.56 -3.38
C ALA A 73 -3.73 -10.38 -2.09
N MET A 74 -3.25 -9.84 -0.96
CA MET A 74 -3.43 -10.47 0.35
C MET A 74 -4.90 -10.52 0.75
N ILE A 75 -5.66 -9.43 0.58
CA ILE A 75 -7.11 -9.40 0.86
C ILE A 75 -7.84 -10.40 -0.05
N GLU A 76 -7.52 -10.44 -1.34
CA GLU A 76 -8.18 -11.35 -2.28
C GLU A 76 -7.87 -12.82 -1.98
N SER A 77 -6.60 -13.16 -1.73
CA SER A 77 -6.22 -14.49 -1.28
C SER A 77 -6.92 -14.86 0.01
N HIS A 78 -7.09 -13.89 0.90
CA HIS A 78 -7.74 -14.08 2.18
C HIS A 78 -9.24 -14.42 2.01
N ARG A 79 -9.95 -13.72 1.13
CA ARG A 79 -11.36 -14.01 0.80
C ARG A 79 -11.59 -15.38 0.19
N GLN A 80 -10.62 -15.94 -0.54
CA GLN A 80 -10.73 -17.29 -1.12
C GLN A 80 -10.70 -18.42 -0.07
N PHE A 81 -10.25 -18.14 1.16
CA PHE A 81 -10.19 -19.13 2.25
C PHE A 81 -11.46 -19.18 3.13
N LEU A 82 -12.44 -18.29 2.90
CA LEU A 82 -13.75 -18.25 3.59
C LEU A 82 -14.85 -19.03 2.83
#